data_AF-T0ZDC5-F1
#
_entry.id   AF-T0ZDC5-F1
#
_cell.length_a   1.000
_cell.length_b   1.000
_cell.length_c   1.000
_cell.angle_alpha   90.00
_cell.angle_beta   90.00
_cell.angle_gamma   90.00
#
_symmetry.space_group_name_H-M   'P 1'
#
loop_
_entity.id
_entity.type
_entity.pdbx_description
1 polymer ?
#
loop_
_entity_poly.entity_id
_entity_poly.type
_entity_poly.pdbx_seq_one_letter_code
_entity_poly.pdbx_strand_id
1 'polypeptide(L)'
;IKDTLLRTSGVVLVNDPKRADIVIWGRVVGIGQMPLALSSVNGIQEYQLEVILDAHATGYNGVELWHGGSIIGTAINYMSPNLSLIQTTQQYATNTAAMNAAVRLVNYMAHSIGSASFNPMTLQNQVGGTPLTPGTPLPNGSAVPGPAPGGTP
;
A
#
# COMPACT_ATOMS: atom_id res chain seq x y z
N ILE A 1 -7.56 10.18 -4.39
CA ILE A 1 -7.26 8.86 -5.00
C ILE A 1 -7.02 9.00 -6.49
N LYS A 2 -8.00 9.43 -7.30
CA LYS A 2 -7.84 9.65 -8.75
C LYS A 2 -6.57 10.46 -9.08
N ASP A 3 -6.42 11.64 -8.47
CA ASP A 3 -5.27 12.51 -8.71
C ASP A 3 -3.95 11.92 -8.23
N THR A 4 -3.99 11.07 -7.20
CA THR A 4 -2.83 10.34 -6.69
C THR A 4 -2.38 9.29 -7.71
N LEU A 5 -3.32 8.52 -8.26
CA LEU A 5 -3.05 7.50 -9.27
C LEU A 5 -2.56 8.09 -10.59
N LEU A 6 -3.08 9.24 -11.01
CA LEU A 6 -2.59 9.94 -12.22
C LEU A 6 -1.13 10.40 -12.11
N ARG A 7 -0.63 10.58 -10.88
CA ARG A 7 0.78 10.93 -10.63
C ARG A 7 1.69 9.69 -10.58
N THR A 8 1.11 8.49 -10.51
CA THR A 8 1.84 7.23 -10.52
C THR A 8 2.13 6.82 -11.97
N SER A 9 3.39 6.56 -12.29
CA SER A 9 3.77 6.09 -13.63
C SER A 9 3.14 4.72 -13.94
N GLY A 10 2.77 4.52 -15.20
CA GLY A 10 2.20 3.24 -15.66
C GLY A 10 0.73 3.00 -15.32
N VAL A 11 0.04 3.97 -14.70
CA VAL A 11 -1.40 3.88 -14.43
C VAL A 11 -2.20 4.60 -15.51
N VAL A 12 -3.12 3.89 -16.15
CA VAL A 12 -4.12 4.48 -17.05
C VAL A 12 -5.49 4.35 -16.38
N LEU A 13 -6.15 5.49 -16.16
CA LEU A 13 -7.49 5.49 -15.61
C LEU A 13 -8.52 5.21 -16.70
N VAL A 14 -9.38 4.23 -16.45
CA VAL A 14 -10.45 3.82 -17.36
C VAL A 14 -11.79 4.07 -16.69
N ASN A 15 -12.74 4.64 -17.43
CA ASN A 15 -14.08 4.94 -16.89
C ASN A 15 -15.00 3.70 -16.84
N ASP A 16 -14.72 2.67 -17.66
CA ASP A 16 -15.48 1.42 -17.70
C ASP A 16 -14.74 0.33 -16.90
N PRO A 17 -15.31 -0.18 -15.79
CA PRO A 17 -14.68 -1.22 -14.98
C PRO A 17 -14.44 -2.53 -15.75
N LYS A 18 -15.19 -2.80 -16.84
CA LYS A 18 -14.99 -4.00 -17.67
C LYS A 18 -13.69 -3.98 -18.48
N ARG A 19 -13.09 -2.80 -18.61
CA ARG A 19 -11.85 -2.57 -19.36
C ARG A 19 -10.66 -2.27 -18.43
N ALA A 20 -10.88 -2.38 -17.11
CA ALA A 20 -9.84 -2.14 -16.11
C ALA A 20 -9.23 -3.47 -15.67
N ASP A 21 -7.90 -3.52 -15.61
CA ASP A 21 -7.19 -4.67 -15.03
C ASP A 21 -7.43 -4.77 -13.51
N ILE A 22 -7.52 -3.61 -12.87
CA ILE A 22 -7.76 -3.44 -11.44
C ILE A 22 -8.82 -2.37 -11.24
N VAL A 23 -9.84 -2.68 -10.44
CA VAL A 23 -10.85 -1.74 -9.97
C VAL A 23 -10.59 -1.47 -8.49
N ILE A 24 -10.37 -0.19 -8.17
CA ILE A 24 -10.18 0.27 -6.79
C ILE A 24 -11.48 0.90 -6.33
N TRP A 25 -12.00 0.44 -5.19
CA TRP A 25 -13.20 0.99 -4.58
C TRP A 25 -13.02 1.07 -3.07
N GLY A 26 -13.82 1.90 -2.42
CA GLY A 26 -13.70 2.13 -0.99
C GLY A 26 -14.66 3.19 -0.49
N ARG A 27 -14.62 3.43 0.81
CA ARG A 27 -15.45 4.42 1.49
C ARG A 27 -14.69 5.11 2.61
N VAL A 28 -15.15 6.31 2.95
CA VAL A 28 -14.78 6.95 4.21
C VAL A 28 -15.56 6.24 5.31
N VAL A 29 -14.83 5.61 6.24
CA VAL A 29 -15.42 4.87 7.38
C VAL A 29 -15.61 5.78 8.59
N GLY A 30 -14.81 6.85 8.69
CA GLY A 30 -14.91 7.78 9.79
C GLY A 30 -14.06 9.02 9.59
N ILE A 31 -14.46 10.08 10.29
CA ILE A 31 -13.67 11.29 10.47
C ILE A 31 -13.52 11.49 11.97
N GLY A 32 -12.28 11.45 12.44
CA GLY A 32 -11.92 11.62 13.85
C GLY A 32 -11.30 12.99 14.10
N GLN A 33 -11.41 13.48 15.33
CA GLN A 33 -10.72 14.69 15.76
C GLN A 33 -10.18 14.48 17.18
N MET A 34 -8.88 14.68 17.36
CA MET A 34 -8.19 14.50 18.64
C MET A 34 -7.48 15.80 19.03
N PRO A 35 -7.55 16.25 20.30
CA PRO A 35 -6.78 17.39 20.76
C PRO A 35 -5.29 17.08 20.67
N LEU A 36 -4.51 17.95 20.03
CA LEU A 36 -3.06 17.77 19.88
C LEU A 36 -2.26 18.74 20.74
N ALA A 37 -2.70 20.00 20.83
CA ALA A 37 -2.02 21.03 21.61
C ALA A 37 -3.01 21.81 22.48
N LEU A 38 -2.58 22.08 23.72
CA LEU A 38 -3.33 22.81 24.74
C LEU A 38 -2.58 24.08 25.13
N SER A 39 -3.30 25.18 25.22
CA SER A 39 -2.88 26.44 25.84
C SER A 39 -3.48 26.57 27.22
N SER A 40 -2.66 27.06 28.15
CA SER A 40 -3.09 27.44 29.49
C SER A 40 -4.07 28.61 29.51
N VAL A 41 -4.17 29.38 28.42
CA VAL A 41 -5.01 30.59 28.32
C VAL A 41 -6.24 30.35 27.47
N ASN A 42 -6.09 29.67 26.33
CA ASN A 42 -7.15 29.55 25.32
C ASN A 42 -7.73 28.14 25.18
N GLY A 43 -7.32 27.18 26.02
CA GLY A 43 -7.74 25.78 25.87
C GLY A 43 -7.09 25.10 24.66
N ILE A 44 -7.83 24.24 23.95
CA ILE A 44 -7.27 23.48 22.82
C ILE A 44 -6.91 24.44 21.67
N GLN A 45 -5.65 24.41 21.23
CA GLN A 45 -5.14 25.23 20.12
C GLN A 45 -5.10 24.48 18.80
N GLU A 46 -4.86 23.18 18.85
CA GLU A 46 -4.68 22.35 17.67
C GLU A 46 -5.42 21.03 17.86
N TYR A 47 -6.05 20.59 16.78
CA TYR A 47 -6.59 19.26 16.68
C TYR A 47 -5.89 18.49 15.57
N GLN A 48 -5.62 17.21 15.82
CA GLN A 48 -5.34 16.25 14.77
C GLN A 48 -6.67 15.77 14.20
N LEU A 49 -6.92 16.08 12.94
CA LEU A 49 -8.05 15.55 12.18
C LEU A 49 -7.60 14.30 11.44
N GLU A 50 -8.42 13.26 11.54
CA GLU A 50 -8.16 11.95 10.94
C GLU A 50 -9.25 11.60 9.95
N VAL A 51 -8.87 11.17 8.76
CA VAL A 51 -9.78 10.57 7.78
C VAL A 51 -9.41 9.11 7.67
N ILE A 52 -10.38 8.24 7.97
CA ILE A 52 -10.22 6.79 7.93
C ILE A 52 -10.89 6.30 6.65
N LEU A 53 -10.14 5.60 5.82
CA LEU A 53 -10.59 4.99 4.57
C LEU A 53 -10.54 3.47 4.69
N ASP A 54 -11.59 2.82 4.20
CA ASP A 54 -11.62 1.38 3.96
C ASP A 54 -11.64 1.19 2.44
N ALA A 55 -10.69 0.42 1.92
CA ALA A 55 -10.44 0.34 0.50
C ALA A 55 -10.08 -1.08 0.07
N HIS A 56 -10.54 -1.42 -1.12
CA HIS A 56 -10.41 -2.72 -1.74
C HIS A 56 -9.93 -2.56 -3.18
N ALA A 57 -9.19 -3.55 -3.66
CA ALA A 57 -8.81 -3.66 -5.05
C ALA A 57 -9.23 -5.04 -5.58
N THR A 58 -9.99 -5.04 -6.66
CA THR A 58 -10.46 -6.26 -7.34
C THR A 58 -9.87 -6.33 -8.74
N GLY A 59 -9.49 -7.53 -9.18
CA GLY A 59 -9.03 -7.76 -10.54
C GLY A 59 -10.18 -7.74 -11.55
N TYR A 60 -9.85 -7.77 -12.85
CA TYR A 60 -10.80 -7.85 -13.96
C TYR A 60 -11.78 -9.05 -13.86
N ASN A 61 -11.37 -10.11 -13.15
CA ASN A 61 -12.15 -11.32 -12.90
C ASN A 61 -13.08 -11.21 -11.68
N GLY A 62 -13.11 -10.06 -11.00
CA GLY A 62 -13.91 -9.83 -9.80
C GLY A 62 -13.31 -10.41 -8.51
N VAL A 63 -12.13 -11.04 -8.58
CA VAL A 63 -11.45 -11.56 -7.39
C VAL A 63 -10.79 -10.41 -6.64
N GLU A 64 -10.94 -10.39 -5.32
CA GLU A 64 -10.25 -9.44 -4.46
C GLU A 64 -8.75 -9.71 -4.46
N LEU A 65 -7.98 -8.74 -4.92
CA LEU A 65 -6.53 -8.78 -4.97
C LEU A 65 -5.91 -8.20 -3.69
N TRP A 66 -6.62 -7.28 -3.06
CA TRP A 66 -6.14 -6.59 -1.87
C TRP A 66 -7.28 -5.95 -1.07
N HIS A 67 -7.17 -6.05 0.25
CA HIS A 67 -7.96 -5.30 1.22
C HIS A 67 -7.02 -4.48 2.10
N GLY A 68 -7.23 -3.16 2.13
CA GLY A 68 -6.39 -2.24 2.89
C GLY A 68 -6.71 -2.14 4.37
N GLY A 69 -7.87 -2.65 4.82
CA GLY A 69 -8.40 -2.33 6.14
C GLY A 69 -8.51 -0.81 6.33
N SER A 70 -8.25 -0.33 7.56
CA SER A 70 -8.30 1.10 7.90
C SER A 70 -7.01 1.84 7.52
N ILE A 71 -7.07 2.61 6.43
CA ILE A 71 -6.03 3.56 6.04
C ILE A 71 -6.35 4.93 6.63
N ILE A 72 -5.45 5.42 7.48
CA ILE A 72 -5.64 6.68 8.20
C ILE A 72 -4.73 7.75 7.59
N GLY A 73 -5.33 8.86 7.16
CA GLY A 73 -4.62 10.10 6.85
C GLY A 73 -4.92 11.16 7.89
N THR A 74 -3.90 11.92 8.28
CA THR A 74 -4.00 12.91 9.35
C THR A 74 -3.58 14.29 8.87
N ALA A 75 -4.14 15.34 9.48
CA ALA A 75 -3.76 16.73 9.26
C ALA A 75 -4.01 17.56 10.53
N ILE A 76 -3.27 18.66 10.67
CA ILE A 76 -3.45 19.61 11.77
C ILE A 76 -4.56 20.59 11.42
N ASN A 77 -5.49 20.78 12.34
CA ASN A 77 -6.50 21.83 12.31
C ASN A 77 -6.21 22.84 13.42
N TYR A 78 -5.84 24.05 13.03
CA TYR A 78 -5.59 25.15 13.96
C TYR A 78 -6.91 25.80 14.38
N MET A 79 -7.07 25.98 15.70
CA MET A 79 -8.19 26.73 16.25
C MET A 79 -7.99 28.23 16.05
N SER A 80 -9.06 28.91 15.67
CA SER A 80 -9.11 30.36 15.52
C SER A 80 -10.24 30.91 16.39
N PRO A 81 -10.05 32.07 17.04
CA PRO A 81 -11.15 32.77 17.71
C PRO A 81 -12.19 33.33 16.71
N ASN A 82 -11.88 33.36 15.41
CA ASN A 82 -12.80 33.80 14.37
C ASN A 82 -13.57 32.61 13.78
N LEU A 83 -14.89 32.59 13.99
CA LEU A 83 -15.79 31.52 13.55
C LEU A 83 -15.73 31.23 12.04
N SER A 84 -15.55 32.26 11.21
CA SER A 84 -15.49 32.08 9.75
C SER A 84 -14.20 31.40 9.31
N LEU A 85 -13.10 31.65 10.03
CA LEU A 85 -11.81 30.99 9.79
C LEU A 85 -11.85 29.53 10.23
N ILE A 86 -12.57 29.18 11.30
CA ILE A 86 -12.69 27.79 11.77
C ILE A 86 -13.25 26.86 10.68
N GLN A 87 -14.31 27.27 9.98
CA GLN A 87 -14.90 26.43 8.93
C GLN A 87 -13.93 26.23 7.76
N THR A 88 -13.18 27.26 7.40
CA THR A 88 -12.21 27.19 6.31
C THR A 88 -10.98 26.36 6.69
N THR A 89 -10.45 26.52 7.90
CA THR A 89 -9.32 25.72 8.38
C THR A 89 -9.70 24.26 8.56
N GLN A 90 -10.91 23.98 9.04
CA GLN A 90 -11.41 22.60 9.17
C GLN A 90 -11.56 21.93 7.80
N GLN A 91 -12.19 22.59 6.83
CA GLN A 91 -12.31 22.04 5.47
C GLN A 91 -10.94 21.78 4.84
N TYR A 92 -10.00 22.71 5.02
CA TYR A 92 -8.63 22.56 4.54
C TYR A 92 -7.91 21.37 5.21
N ALA A 93 -8.06 21.22 6.52
CA ALA A 93 -7.50 20.08 7.27
C ALA A 93 -8.11 18.76 6.81
N THR A 94 -9.44 18.69 6.60
CA THR A 94 -10.11 17.49 6.07
C THR A 94 -9.62 17.13 4.67
N ASN A 95 -9.50 18.12 3.77
CA ASN A 95 -8.97 17.88 2.43
C ASN A 95 -7.52 17.37 2.48
N THR A 96 -6.69 17.95 3.34
CA THR A 96 -5.29 17.55 3.52
C THR A 96 -5.20 16.13 4.10
N ALA A 97 -5.99 15.80 5.12
CA ALA A 97 -6.05 14.48 5.71
C ALA A 97 -6.52 13.43 4.68
N ALA A 98 -7.51 13.76 3.86
CA ALA A 98 -7.98 12.88 2.78
C ALA A 98 -6.92 12.66 1.69
N MET A 99 -6.16 13.70 1.31
CA MET A 99 -5.03 13.56 0.39
C MET A 99 -3.93 12.66 0.97
N ASN A 100 -3.57 12.86 2.24
CA ASN A 100 -2.59 12.02 2.94
C ASN A 100 -3.06 10.56 3.02
N ALA A 101 -4.34 10.32 3.31
CA ALA A 101 -4.95 8.99 3.32
C ALA A 101 -4.86 8.34 1.93
N ALA A 102 -5.17 9.09 0.86
CA ALA A 102 -5.11 8.58 -0.51
C ALA A 102 -3.68 8.20 -0.94
N VAL A 103 -2.66 9.00 -0.56
CA VAL A 103 -1.25 8.67 -0.84
C VAL A 103 -0.84 7.39 -0.11
N ARG A 104 -1.17 7.28 1.18
CA ARG A 104 -0.90 6.08 1.98
C ARG A 104 -1.58 4.84 1.39
N LEU A 105 -2.84 4.97 0.99
CA LEU A 105 -3.61 3.90 0.36
C LEU A 105 -2.91 3.39 -0.89
N VAL A 106 -2.57 4.26 -1.83
CA VAL A 106 -1.94 3.86 -3.10
C VAL A 106 -0.57 3.21 -2.85
N ASN A 107 0.24 3.76 -1.95
CA ASN A 107 1.54 3.19 -1.60
C ASN A 107 1.41 1.82 -0.93
N TYR A 108 0.47 1.67 0.01
CA TYR A 108 0.28 0.41 0.71
C TYR A 108 -0.25 -0.67 -0.23
N MET A 109 -1.23 -0.34 -1.08
CA MET A 109 -1.75 -1.24 -2.12
C MET A 109 -0.65 -1.66 -3.11
N ALA A 110 0.17 -0.72 -3.60
CA ALA A 110 1.26 -1.03 -4.51
C ALA A 110 2.30 -1.97 -3.86
N HIS A 111 2.63 -1.72 -2.59
CA HIS A 111 3.56 -2.56 -1.85
C HIS A 111 3.00 -3.97 -1.62
N SER A 112 1.73 -4.09 -1.23
CA SER A 112 1.10 -5.38 -0.92
C SER A 112 0.84 -6.24 -2.16
N ILE A 113 0.42 -5.63 -3.28
CA ILE A 113 0.25 -6.37 -4.54
C ILE A 113 1.63 -6.80 -5.08
N GLY A 114 2.63 -5.93 -5.00
CA GLY A 114 4.01 -6.25 -5.35
C GLY A 114 4.58 -7.40 -4.52
N SER A 115 4.38 -7.40 -3.20
CA SER A 115 4.85 -8.48 -2.32
C SER A 115 4.09 -9.79 -2.50
N ALA A 116 2.79 -9.76 -2.78
CA ALA A 116 2.01 -10.96 -3.10
C ALA A 116 2.47 -11.62 -4.42
N SER A 117 2.95 -10.82 -5.39
CA SER A 117 3.51 -11.32 -6.64
C SER A 117 4.93 -11.91 -6.49
N PHE A 118 5.64 -11.57 -5.40
CA PHE A 118 6.95 -12.12 -5.08
C PHE A 118 6.79 -13.28 -4.09
N ASN A 119 6.58 -14.49 -4.60
CA ASN A 119 6.57 -15.69 -3.77
C ASN A 119 7.98 -16.30 -3.71
N PRO A 120 8.78 -16.11 -2.64
CA PRO A 120 10.09 -16.74 -2.53
C PRO A 120 10.02 -18.27 -2.48
N MET A 121 8.85 -18.88 -2.19
CA MET A 121 8.71 -20.34 -2.27
C MET A 121 8.72 -20.87 -3.71
N THR A 122 8.37 -20.07 -4.72
CA THR A 122 8.55 -20.51 -6.12
C THR A 122 10.02 -20.51 -6.53
N LEU A 123 10.85 -19.65 -5.91
CA LEU A 123 12.31 -19.73 -6.03
C LEU A 123 12.87 -20.93 -5.26
N GLN A 124 12.30 -21.29 -4.11
CA GLN A 124 12.76 -22.47 -3.35
C GLN A 124 12.39 -23.79 -4.02
N ASN A 125 11.30 -23.85 -4.81
CA ASN A 125 11.01 -24.98 -5.68
C ASN A 125 11.86 -25.01 -6.97
N GLN A 126 12.48 -23.90 -7.37
CA GLN A 126 13.49 -23.88 -8.45
C GLN A 126 14.90 -24.20 -7.93
N VAL A 127 15.20 -23.88 -6.67
CA VAL A 127 16.43 -24.26 -5.97
C VAL A 127 16.24 -25.56 -5.15
N GLY A 128 15.11 -26.25 -5.38
CA GLY A 128 14.73 -27.53 -4.79
C GLY A 128 15.00 -28.71 -5.72
N GLY A 129 15.87 -28.53 -6.73
CA GLY A 129 16.48 -29.66 -7.40
C GLY A 129 17.22 -30.46 -6.34
N THR A 130 16.71 -31.65 -6.00
CA THR A 130 17.39 -32.67 -5.20
C THR A 130 18.90 -32.61 -5.48
N PRO A 131 19.77 -32.47 -4.47
CA PRO A 131 21.20 -32.38 -4.70
C PRO A 131 21.59 -33.60 -5.53
N LEU A 132 21.94 -33.36 -6.80
CA LEU A 132 22.27 -34.42 -7.72
C LEU A 132 23.57 -35.04 -7.22
N THR A 133 23.50 -36.31 -6.84
CA THR A 133 24.65 -37.07 -6.37
C THR A 133 25.71 -37.05 -7.47
N PRO A 134 26.98 -36.75 -7.16
CA PRO A 134 28.07 -36.82 -8.13
C PRO A 134 27.99 -38.09 -8.98
N GLY A 135 28.03 -37.94 -10.31
CA GLY A 135 27.88 -39.06 -11.25
C GLY A 135 26.46 -39.32 -11.76
N THR A 136 25.44 -38.55 -11.35
CA THR A 136 24.13 -38.61 -12.02
C THR A 136 24.23 -38.07 -13.46
N PRO A 137 23.70 -38.80 -14.46
CA PRO A 137 23.69 -38.33 -15.84
C PRO A 137 22.69 -37.17 -15.98
N LEU A 138 23.17 -36.04 -16.51
CA LEU A 138 22.36 -34.89 -16.89
C LEU A 138 21.70 -35.14 -18.25
N PRO A 139 20.58 -34.46 -18.55
CA PRO A 139 19.83 -34.64 -19.80
C PRO A 139 20.64 -34.34 -21.09
N ASN A 140 21.77 -33.64 -20.97
CA ASN A 140 22.69 -33.33 -22.07
C ASN A 140 23.81 -34.38 -22.23
N GLY A 141 23.76 -35.49 -21.50
CA GLY A 141 24.74 -36.57 -21.57
C GLY A 141 26.04 -36.33 -20.79
N SER A 142 26.19 -35.21 -20.07
CA SER A 142 27.30 -35.02 -19.14
C SER A 142 26.91 -35.51 -17.73
N ALA A 143 27.88 -35.91 -16.92
CA ALA A 143 27.62 -36.26 -15.52
C ALA A 143 27.88 -35.05 -14.62
N VAL A 144 27.16 -34.98 -13.49
CA VAL A 144 27.45 -33.98 -12.45
C VAL A 144 28.91 -34.13 -11.99
N PRO A 145 29.76 -33.08 -12.14
CA PRO A 145 31.16 -33.15 -11.74
C PRO A 145 31.28 -33.46 -10.26
N GLY A 146 32.05 -34.50 -9.92
CA GLY A 146 32.35 -34.81 -8.53
C GLY A 146 33.32 -33.80 -7.91
N PRO A 147 33.34 -33.68 -6.57
CA PRO A 147 34.30 -32.82 -5.90
C PRO A 147 35.73 -33.26 -6.25
N ALA A 148 36.57 -32.30 -6.64
CA ALA A 148 37.99 -32.54 -6.86
C ALA A 148 38.62 -33.06 -5.57
N PRO A 149 39.53 -34.06 -5.61
CA PRO A 149 40.16 -34.57 -4.40
C PRO A 149 41.05 -33.47 -3.82
N GLY A 150 40.65 -32.88 -2.68
CA GLY A 150 41.52 -31.98 -1.90
C GLY A 150 40.91 -30.73 -1.27
N GLY A 151 39.59 -30.50 -1.34
CA GLY A 151 38.95 -29.34 -0.71
C GLY A 151 38.03 -29.72 0.46
N THR A 152 38.53 -29.72 1.68
CA THR A 152 37.71 -29.57 2.91
C THR A 152 37.16 -28.14 3.00
N PRO A 153 36.03 -27.93 3.73
CA PRO A 153 35.04 -26.87 3.47
C PRO A 153 35.53 -25.43 3.59
#